data_AF-A0A517XVM9-F1
#
_entry.id   AF-A0A517XVM9-F1
#
_cell.length_a   1.000
_cell.length_b   1.000
_cell.length_c   1.000
_cell.angle_alpha   90.00
_cell.angle_beta   90.00
_cell.angle_gamma   90.00
#
_symmetry.space_group_name_H-M   'P 1'
#
loop_
_entity.id
_entity.type
_entity.pdbx_description
1 polymer ?
#
loop_
_entity_poly.entity_id
_entity_poly.type
_entity_poly.pdbx_seq_one_letter_code
_entity_poly.pdbx_strand_id
1 'polypeptide(L)'
;MRTRAAVAGWLFVMAGGAVVAQPAPLDRAELDRRTARVVHEAATQGSELYNRGGKAECYRLLQGTLLAVEPMLDHRPKLAVFVKEQLDKSAKMSPDAAAFELRKAIDAVLEQTASAFGPEKTPTPKDPPTPDKTAGSLWDRMGGEKVARATVKDFVAVATADAKLNLTRGGKYKLDAASTARLEGWLVDALSQVTGGPLKSTGKELGSFAAELNLTSGEVNGLALHFRSALERNKVGDTERGEFLMLVPQLRSKGVLK
;
A
#
# COMPACT_ATOMS: atom_id res chain seq x y z
N MET A 1 40.43 59.77 51.15
CA MET A 1 39.27 59.91 50.25
C MET A 1 39.32 58.78 49.22
N ARG A 2 38.37 57.83 49.29
CA ARG A 2 38.29 56.65 48.43
C ARG A 2 37.18 56.88 47.40
N THR A 3 37.52 57.02 46.13
CA THR A 3 36.55 57.06 45.02
C THR A 3 36.22 55.62 44.59
N ARG A 4 34.98 55.20 44.83
CA ARG A 4 34.41 53.95 44.32
C ARG A 4 33.86 54.21 42.91
N ALA A 5 34.46 53.59 41.90
CA ALA A 5 33.86 53.50 40.57
C ALA A 5 32.84 52.34 40.56
N ALA A 6 31.58 52.66 40.24
CA ALA A 6 30.52 51.66 40.06
C ALA A 6 30.62 51.05 38.67
N VAL A 7 30.82 49.74 38.58
CA VAL A 7 30.75 48.97 37.34
C VAL A 7 29.28 48.65 37.08
N ALA A 8 28.69 49.31 36.08
CA ALA A 8 27.38 48.98 35.55
C ALA A 8 27.51 47.73 34.66
N GLY A 9 27.19 46.56 35.21
CA GLY A 9 27.08 45.33 34.45
C GLY A 9 25.81 45.34 33.60
N TRP A 10 25.97 45.39 32.27
CA TRP A 10 24.88 45.12 31.34
C TRP A 10 24.63 43.60 31.32
N LEU A 11 23.51 43.17 31.91
CA LEU A 11 23.01 41.81 31.77
C LEU A 11 22.37 41.68 30.38
N PHE A 12 23.07 41.03 29.44
CA PHE A 12 22.47 40.58 28.19
C PHE A 12 21.60 39.35 28.50
N VAL A 13 20.28 39.51 28.50
CA VAL A 13 19.35 38.39 28.50
C VAL A 13 19.39 37.77 27.10
N MET A 14 20.11 36.65 26.97
CA MET A 14 20.01 35.78 25.80
C MET A 14 18.62 35.15 25.79
N ALA A 15 17.72 35.72 24.99
CA ALA A 15 16.47 35.03 24.63
C ALA A 15 16.84 33.75 23.89
N GLY A 16 16.73 32.62 24.59
CA GLY A 16 16.88 31.29 24.00
C GLY A 16 15.76 31.05 23.00
N GLY A 17 16.00 31.41 21.73
CA GLY A 17 15.19 30.92 20.62
C GLY A 17 15.31 29.40 20.61
N ALA A 18 14.21 28.70 20.86
CA ALA A 18 14.15 27.26 20.63
C ALA A 18 14.49 27.02 19.17
N VAL A 19 15.68 26.49 18.91
CA VAL A 19 16.02 25.95 17.59
C VAL A 19 15.09 24.77 17.40
N VAL A 20 14.03 24.96 16.62
CA VAL A 20 13.22 23.84 16.14
C VAL A 20 14.18 22.97 15.34
N ALA A 21 14.54 21.81 15.89
CA ALA A 21 15.39 20.85 15.22
C ALA A 21 14.74 20.52 13.88
N GLN A 22 15.43 20.84 12.77
CA GLN A 22 14.95 20.45 11.46
C GLN A 22 14.89 18.92 11.41
N PRO A 23 13.80 18.32 10.91
CA PRO A 23 13.73 16.88 10.76
C PRO A 23 14.89 16.41 9.89
N ALA A 24 15.52 15.29 10.29
CA ALA A 24 16.63 14.72 9.55
C ALA A 24 16.23 14.44 8.09
N PRO A 25 17.18 14.54 7.13
CA PRO A 25 16.92 14.16 5.75
C PRO A 25 16.35 12.74 5.66
N LEU A 26 15.41 12.53 4.73
CA LEU A 26 14.83 11.21 4.51
C LEU A 26 15.94 10.22 4.11
N ASP A 27 15.97 9.06 4.77
CA ASP A 27 16.83 7.97 4.33
C ASP A 27 16.34 7.41 2.98
N ARG A 28 17.23 6.74 2.25
CA ARG A 28 16.94 6.26 0.89
C ARG A 28 15.89 5.14 0.87
N ALA A 29 15.84 4.31 1.90
CA ALA A 29 14.85 3.24 1.98
C ALA A 29 13.44 3.81 2.24
N GLU A 30 13.34 4.84 3.08
CA GLU A 30 12.11 5.59 3.33
C GLU A 30 11.65 6.37 2.09
N LEU A 31 12.60 6.94 1.34
CA LEU A 31 12.31 7.59 0.06
C LEU A 31 11.72 6.58 -0.95
N ASP A 32 12.32 5.40 -1.06
CA ASP A 32 11.79 4.30 -1.89
C ASP A 32 10.39 3.85 -1.43
N ARG A 33 10.17 3.73 -0.10
CA ARG A 33 8.86 3.40 0.48
C ARG A 33 7.78 4.37 0.06
N ARG A 34 8.05 5.67 0.17
CA ARG A 34 7.12 6.73 -0.23
C ARG A 34 6.88 6.73 -1.73
N THR A 35 7.94 6.58 -2.51
CA THR A 35 7.90 6.56 -3.97
C THR A 35 6.97 5.45 -4.49
N ALA A 36 7.21 4.21 -4.07
CA ALA A 36 6.39 3.08 -4.47
C ALA A 36 4.92 3.20 -4.01
N ARG A 37 4.65 3.79 -2.83
CA ARG A 37 3.28 3.99 -2.35
C ARG A 37 2.51 4.90 -3.30
N VAL A 38 3.11 6.04 -3.64
CA VAL A 38 2.54 7.00 -4.61
C VAL A 38 2.32 6.35 -5.97
N VAL A 39 3.32 5.62 -6.46
CA VAL A 39 3.27 4.92 -7.74
C VAL A 39 2.20 3.82 -7.76
N HIS A 40 2.04 3.07 -6.67
CA HIS A 40 1.02 2.03 -6.53
C HIS A 40 -0.40 2.61 -6.52
N GLU A 41 -0.60 3.72 -5.81
CA GLU A 41 -1.87 4.41 -5.77
C GLU A 41 -2.26 4.93 -7.15
N ALA A 42 -1.33 5.58 -7.85
CA ALA A 42 -1.50 6.02 -9.23
C ALA A 42 -1.80 4.85 -10.18
N ALA A 43 -1.10 3.71 -10.03
CA ALA A 43 -1.37 2.50 -10.80
C ALA A 43 -2.80 1.98 -10.59
N THR A 44 -3.29 2.04 -9.35
CA THR A 44 -4.64 1.60 -9.01
C THR A 44 -5.69 2.52 -9.64
N GLN A 45 -5.62 3.81 -9.33
CA GLN A 45 -6.55 4.82 -9.86
C GLN A 45 -6.48 4.88 -11.39
N GLY A 46 -5.29 4.78 -11.98
CA GLY A 46 -5.10 4.72 -13.42
C GLY A 46 -5.79 3.51 -14.05
N SER A 47 -5.74 2.34 -13.41
CA SER A 47 -6.44 1.14 -13.88
C SER A 47 -7.97 1.35 -13.86
N GLU A 48 -8.52 1.99 -12.82
CA GLU A 48 -9.94 2.32 -12.75
C GLU A 48 -10.36 3.30 -13.86
N LEU A 49 -9.62 4.40 -14.03
CA LEU A 49 -9.84 5.40 -15.08
C LEU A 49 -9.80 4.76 -16.46
N TYR A 50 -8.82 3.88 -16.70
CA TYR A 50 -8.69 3.19 -17.97
C TYR A 50 -9.90 2.27 -18.26
N ASN A 51 -10.29 1.46 -17.27
CA ASN A 51 -11.37 0.49 -17.41
C ASN A 51 -12.76 1.12 -17.61
N ARG A 52 -12.96 2.36 -17.19
CA ARG A 52 -14.17 3.14 -17.46
C ARG A 52 -14.13 3.96 -18.76
N GLY A 53 -13.13 3.72 -19.61
CA GLY A 53 -12.95 4.40 -20.90
C GLY A 53 -12.16 5.71 -20.84
N GLY A 54 -11.75 6.15 -19.65
CA GLY A 54 -10.95 7.35 -19.41
C GLY A 54 -9.46 7.13 -19.69
N LYS A 55 -9.13 6.80 -20.94
CA LYS A 55 -7.76 6.45 -21.36
C LYS A 55 -6.80 7.64 -21.27
N ALA A 56 -7.27 8.84 -21.64
CA ALA A 56 -6.47 10.05 -21.58
C ALA A 56 -6.22 10.49 -20.13
N GLU A 57 -7.20 10.31 -19.25
CA GLU A 57 -7.12 10.58 -17.82
C GLU A 57 -6.13 9.63 -17.16
N CYS A 58 -6.21 8.33 -17.48
CA CYS A 58 -5.22 7.35 -17.02
C CYS A 58 -3.81 7.74 -17.47
N TYR A 59 -3.61 8.02 -18.76
CA TYR A 59 -2.32 8.47 -19.28
C TYR A 59 -1.78 9.70 -18.52
N ARG A 60 -2.60 10.75 -18.34
CA ARG A 60 -2.19 11.99 -17.66
C ARG A 60 -1.87 11.76 -16.19
N LEU A 61 -2.62 10.91 -15.49
CA LEU A 61 -2.34 10.53 -14.12
C LEU A 61 -0.96 9.86 -14.03
N LEU A 62 -0.72 8.80 -14.84
CA LEU A 62 0.55 8.08 -14.81
C LEU A 62 1.72 8.98 -15.23
N GLN A 63 1.53 9.85 -16.23
CA GLN A 63 2.53 10.82 -16.67
C GLN A 63 2.91 11.79 -15.55
N GLY A 64 1.91 12.40 -14.91
CA GLY A 64 2.14 13.34 -13.81
C GLY A 64 2.85 12.69 -12.63
N THR A 65 2.46 11.47 -12.27
CA THR A 65 3.12 10.70 -11.22
C THR A 65 4.59 10.43 -11.56
N LEU A 66 4.89 9.96 -12.77
CA LEU A 66 6.25 9.64 -13.17
C LEU A 66 7.15 10.88 -13.29
N LEU A 67 6.61 12.02 -13.74
CA LEU A 67 7.33 13.30 -13.75
C LEU A 67 7.72 13.75 -12.32
N ALA A 68 6.86 13.50 -11.33
CA ALA A 68 7.15 13.83 -9.95
C ALA A 68 8.14 12.86 -9.29
N VAL A 69 8.07 11.58 -9.67
CA VAL A 69 8.87 10.50 -9.08
C VAL A 69 10.26 10.40 -9.67
N GLU A 70 10.45 10.67 -10.97
CA GLU A 70 11.75 10.53 -11.64
C GLU A 70 12.91 11.24 -10.92
N PRO A 71 12.78 12.49 -10.46
CA PRO A 71 13.85 13.17 -9.72
C PRO A 71 14.18 12.53 -8.36
N MET A 72 13.22 11.79 -7.78
CA MET A 72 13.40 11.10 -6.48
C MET A 72 14.20 9.80 -6.62
N LEU A 73 14.46 9.36 -7.85
CA LEU A 73 15.20 8.14 -8.18
C LEU A 73 16.69 8.42 -8.43
N ASP A 74 17.24 9.52 -7.91
CA ASP A 74 18.65 9.92 -8.01
C ASP A 74 19.63 8.80 -7.62
N HIS A 75 19.30 8.04 -6.59
CA HIS A 75 20.05 6.89 -6.08
C HIS A 75 19.81 5.60 -6.89
N ARG A 76 18.94 5.65 -7.91
CA ARG A 76 18.59 4.56 -8.85
C ARG A 76 18.69 5.03 -10.31
N PRO A 77 19.88 5.47 -10.76
CA PRO A 77 20.02 6.21 -12.02
C PRO A 77 19.55 5.44 -13.26
N LYS A 78 19.72 4.11 -13.30
CA LYS A 78 19.21 3.28 -14.41
C LYS A 78 17.68 3.29 -14.50
N LEU A 79 17.01 3.27 -13.35
CA LEU A 79 15.56 3.33 -13.27
C LEU A 79 15.06 4.73 -13.63
N ALA A 80 15.71 5.80 -13.15
CA ALA A 80 15.38 7.17 -13.53
C ALA A 80 15.47 7.39 -15.05
N VAL A 81 16.56 6.92 -15.67
CA VAL A 81 16.72 6.95 -17.14
C VAL A 81 15.60 6.17 -17.83
N PHE A 82 15.29 4.95 -17.37
CA PHE A 82 14.19 4.18 -17.94
C PHE A 82 12.85 4.91 -17.83
N VAL A 83 12.52 5.49 -16.67
CA VAL A 83 11.29 6.28 -16.49
C VAL A 83 11.24 7.45 -17.47
N LYS A 84 12.36 8.18 -17.64
CA LYS A 84 12.47 9.28 -18.60
C LYS A 84 12.25 8.81 -20.04
N GLU A 85 12.87 7.72 -20.45
CA GLU A 85 12.69 7.14 -21.79
C GLU A 85 11.23 6.76 -22.05
N GLN A 86 10.54 6.17 -21.06
CA GLN A 86 9.12 5.82 -21.17
C GLN A 86 8.24 7.07 -21.26
N LEU A 87 8.54 8.12 -20.51
CA LEU A 87 7.87 9.43 -20.62
C LEU A 87 8.02 10.02 -22.02
N ASP A 88 9.24 10.08 -22.54
CA ASP A 88 9.55 10.63 -23.87
C ASP A 88 8.91 9.82 -25.00
N LYS A 89 8.89 8.49 -24.86
CA LYS A 89 8.24 7.58 -25.81
C LYS A 89 6.72 7.76 -25.80
N SER A 90 6.11 7.80 -24.61
CA SER A 90 4.66 7.94 -24.44
C SER A 90 4.11 9.24 -25.05
N ALA A 91 4.89 10.32 -25.06
CA ALA A 91 4.50 11.62 -25.60
C ALA A 91 4.20 11.60 -27.11
N LYS A 92 4.65 10.57 -27.83
CA LYS A 92 4.47 10.40 -29.28
C LYS A 92 3.37 9.38 -29.62
N MET A 93 2.67 8.84 -28.61
CA MET A 93 1.70 7.76 -28.75
C MET A 93 0.26 8.28 -28.59
N SER A 94 -0.72 7.48 -29.01
CA SER A 94 -2.11 7.74 -28.62
C SER A 94 -2.29 7.56 -27.11
N PRO A 95 -3.28 8.21 -26.46
CA PRO A 95 -3.44 8.12 -25.01
C PRO A 95 -3.64 6.69 -24.49
N ASP A 96 -4.31 5.85 -25.29
CA ASP A 96 -4.48 4.41 -25.02
C ASP A 96 -3.11 3.71 -24.91
N ALA A 97 -2.32 3.76 -25.97
CA ALA A 97 -1.04 3.09 -26.03
C ALA A 97 -0.01 3.73 -25.07
N ALA A 98 -0.10 5.04 -24.86
CA ALA A 98 0.72 5.78 -23.89
C ALA A 98 0.46 5.33 -22.45
N ALA A 99 -0.79 5.08 -22.07
CA ALA A 99 -1.13 4.58 -20.74
C ALA A 99 -0.49 3.20 -20.46
N PHE A 100 -0.54 2.29 -21.43
CA PHE A 100 0.14 1.00 -21.33
C PHE A 100 1.67 1.12 -21.31
N GLU A 101 2.24 2.06 -22.08
CA GLU A 101 3.69 2.29 -22.06
C GLU A 101 4.13 2.81 -20.69
N LEU A 102 3.46 3.83 -20.15
CA LEU A 102 3.77 4.36 -18.82
C LEU A 102 3.52 3.35 -17.70
N ARG A 103 2.59 2.40 -17.88
CA ARG A 103 2.39 1.32 -16.92
C ARG A 103 3.66 0.47 -16.74
N LYS A 104 4.47 0.28 -17.78
CA LYS A 104 5.76 -0.44 -17.67
C LYS A 104 6.74 0.29 -16.76
N ALA A 105 6.81 1.62 -16.85
CA ALA A 105 7.63 2.44 -15.95
C ALA A 105 7.14 2.35 -14.50
N ILE A 106 5.83 2.48 -14.29
CA ILE A 106 5.19 2.31 -12.97
C ILE A 106 5.53 0.94 -12.37
N ASP A 107 5.35 -0.14 -13.13
CA ASP A 107 5.62 -1.51 -12.67
C ASP A 107 7.12 -1.71 -12.36
N ALA A 108 8.03 -1.16 -13.18
CA ALA A 108 9.47 -1.21 -12.92
C ALA A 108 9.88 -0.42 -11.67
N VAL A 109 9.27 0.75 -11.44
CA VAL A 109 9.48 1.50 -10.20
C VAL A 109 9.00 0.68 -9.02
N LEU A 110 7.78 0.11 -9.09
CA LEU A 110 7.29 -0.78 -8.05
C LEU A 110 8.21 -1.96 -7.82
N GLU A 111 8.66 -2.69 -8.83
CA GLU A 111 9.55 -3.84 -8.66
C GLU A 111 10.85 -3.47 -7.92
N GLN A 112 11.48 -2.37 -8.31
CA GLN A 112 12.79 -2.01 -7.80
C GLN A 112 12.74 -1.28 -6.45
N THR A 113 11.65 -0.56 -6.18
CA THR A 113 11.43 0.16 -4.90
C THR A 113 10.60 -0.67 -3.91
N ALA A 114 9.90 -1.72 -4.36
CA ALA A 114 9.19 -2.68 -3.51
C ALA A 114 10.12 -3.53 -2.66
N SER A 115 11.43 -3.55 -2.92
CA SER A 115 12.38 -4.11 -1.95
C SER A 115 12.38 -3.34 -0.63
N ALA A 116 11.96 -2.06 -0.64
CA ALA A 116 11.67 -1.28 0.56
C ALA A 116 10.27 -1.58 1.16
N PHE A 117 9.46 -2.40 0.47
CA PHE A 117 8.19 -3.00 0.94
C PHE A 117 8.42 -4.40 1.52
N GLY A 118 9.61 -4.98 1.35
CA GLY A 118 10.08 -6.15 2.09
C GLY A 118 10.72 -5.72 3.42
N PRO A 119 10.79 -6.63 4.42
CA PRO A 119 11.58 -6.34 5.61
C PRO A 119 13.03 -6.13 5.17
N GLU A 120 13.64 -5.09 5.71
CA GLU A 120 15.03 -4.70 5.48
C GLU A 120 15.99 -5.90 5.47
N LYS A 121 16.85 -6.01 4.44
CA LYS A 121 18.03 -6.90 4.49
C LYS A 121 19.21 -6.15 5.09
N THR A 122 19.23 -6.03 6.41
CA THR A 122 20.46 -5.82 7.20
C THR A 122 20.96 -7.18 7.72
N PRO A 123 22.29 -7.34 7.98
CA PRO A 123 22.94 -8.65 8.07
C PRO A 123 22.38 -9.46 9.23
N THR A 124 21.97 -10.70 8.94
CA THR A 124 21.34 -11.67 9.85
C THR A 124 21.88 -11.64 11.28
N PRO A 125 21.08 -11.20 12.26
CA PRO A 125 21.11 -11.69 13.63
C PRO A 125 20.13 -12.85 13.74
N LYS A 126 20.47 -13.84 14.57
CA LYS A 126 19.92 -15.19 14.58
C LYS A 126 18.52 -15.35 15.21
N ASP A 127 17.68 -14.32 15.18
CA ASP A 127 16.31 -14.35 15.71
C ASP A 127 15.38 -13.41 14.90
N PRO A 128 14.09 -13.77 14.70
CA PRO A 128 13.14 -12.95 13.95
C PRO A 128 12.95 -11.55 14.58
N PRO A 129 12.77 -10.49 13.76
CA PRO A 129 12.68 -9.12 14.26
C PRO A 129 11.41 -8.98 15.11
N THR A 130 11.60 -8.58 16.37
CA THR A 130 10.50 -8.25 17.27
C THR A 130 9.94 -6.88 16.87
N PRO A 131 8.61 -6.71 16.78
CA PRO A 131 7.99 -5.41 16.53
C PRO A 131 8.42 -4.41 17.60
N ASP A 132 8.51 -3.13 17.22
CA ASP A 132 8.69 -2.03 18.14
C ASP A 132 7.56 -2.09 19.20
N LYS A 133 7.91 -2.40 20.46
CA LYS A 133 6.97 -2.81 21.52
C LYS A 133 6.05 -1.68 22.02
N THR A 134 6.07 -0.51 21.38
CA THR A 134 5.35 0.70 21.80
C THR A 134 4.15 1.04 20.91
N ALA A 135 4.04 0.47 19.71
CA ALA A 135 2.83 0.53 18.88
C ALA A 135 2.34 -0.90 18.62
N GLY A 136 1.08 -1.21 18.95
CA GLY A 136 0.51 -2.55 18.79
C GLY A 136 0.60 -3.10 17.36
N SER A 137 0.23 -4.37 17.18
CA SER A 137 0.23 -5.01 15.85
C SER A 137 -0.60 -4.21 14.83
N LEU A 138 -0.37 -4.40 13.53
CA LEU A 138 -1.22 -3.78 12.51
C LEU A 138 -2.70 -4.14 12.74
N TRP A 139 -2.97 -5.36 13.18
CA TRP A 139 -4.29 -5.80 13.63
C TRP A 139 -4.88 -4.88 14.70
N ASP A 140 -4.14 -4.61 15.77
CA ASP A 140 -4.60 -3.75 16.87
C ASP A 140 -4.83 -2.32 16.40
N ARG A 141 -3.92 -1.78 15.58
CA ARG A 141 -4.02 -0.42 15.01
C ARG A 141 -5.20 -0.27 14.05
N MET A 142 -5.54 -1.33 13.31
CA MET A 142 -6.74 -1.39 12.50
C MET A 142 -8.04 -1.48 13.32
N GLY A 143 -7.96 -1.66 14.64
CA GLY A 143 -9.13 -1.80 15.53
C GLY A 143 -9.51 -3.25 15.84
N GLY A 144 -8.60 -4.19 15.58
CA GLY A 144 -8.68 -5.59 15.98
C GLY A 144 -9.84 -6.35 15.35
N GLU A 145 -10.28 -7.40 16.03
CA GLU A 145 -11.25 -8.36 15.51
C GLU A 145 -12.57 -7.72 15.08
N LYS A 146 -13.05 -6.73 15.84
CA LYS A 146 -14.30 -6.03 15.54
C LYS A 146 -14.25 -5.35 14.18
N VAL A 147 -13.19 -4.59 13.91
CA VAL A 147 -13.02 -3.89 12.63
C VAL A 147 -12.70 -4.87 11.51
N ALA A 148 -11.91 -5.91 11.78
CA ALA A 148 -11.62 -6.98 10.82
C ALA A 148 -12.90 -7.68 10.33
N ARG A 149 -13.77 -8.10 11.24
CA ARG A 149 -15.04 -8.76 10.90
C ARG A 149 -15.97 -7.84 10.11
N ALA A 150 -16.10 -6.58 10.53
CA ALA A 150 -16.92 -5.61 9.83
C ALA A 150 -16.39 -5.32 8.41
N THR A 151 -15.08 -5.14 8.27
CA THR A 151 -14.41 -4.96 6.97
C THR A 151 -14.65 -6.15 6.05
N VAL A 152 -14.45 -7.38 6.53
CA VAL A 152 -14.64 -8.59 5.72
C VAL A 152 -16.09 -8.75 5.30
N LYS A 153 -17.04 -8.51 6.21
CA LYS A 153 -18.47 -8.56 5.90
C LYS A 153 -18.86 -7.56 4.81
N ASP A 154 -18.42 -6.31 4.96
CA ASP A 154 -18.68 -5.27 3.95
C ASP A 154 -18.04 -5.61 2.61
N PHE A 155 -16.80 -6.11 2.63
CA PHE A 155 -16.09 -6.57 1.44
C PHE A 155 -16.84 -7.69 0.72
N VAL A 156 -17.26 -8.74 1.43
CA VAL A 156 -17.98 -9.88 0.84
C VAL A 156 -19.33 -9.41 0.29
N ALA A 157 -20.04 -8.53 1.00
CA ALA A 157 -21.31 -7.98 0.52
C ALA A 157 -21.15 -7.21 -0.81
N VAL A 158 -20.15 -6.33 -0.93
CA VAL A 158 -19.94 -5.58 -2.18
C VAL A 158 -19.36 -6.43 -3.30
N ALA A 159 -18.47 -7.38 -2.98
CA ALA A 159 -17.86 -8.25 -3.97
C ALA A 159 -18.86 -9.25 -4.57
N THR A 160 -19.80 -9.74 -3.77
CA THR A 160 -20.85 -10.65 -4.25
C THR A 160 -21.94 -9.94 -5.06
N ALA A 161 -22.18 -8.65 -4.79
CA ALA A 161 -23.08 -7.82 -5.58
C ALA A 161 -22.49 -7.38 -6.94
N ASP A 162 -21.16 -7.43 -7.10
CA ASP A 162 -20.49 -7.04 -8.35
C ASP A 162 -20.53 -8.17 -9.38
N ALA A 163 -21.46 -8.04 -10.34
CA ALA A 163 -21.61 -8.99 -11.44
C ALA A 163 -20.33 -9.15 -12.29
N LYS A 164 -19.42 -8.16 -12.31
CA LYS A 164 -18.16 -8.25 -13.04
C LYS A 164 -17.17 -9.23 -12.41
N LEU A 165 -17.31 -9.52 -11.11
CA LEU A 165 -16.47 -10.49 -10.41
C LEU A 165 -16.93 -11.93 -10.60
N ASN A 166 -18.21 -12.14 -10.93
CA ASN A 166 -18.81 -13.45 -11.19
C ASN A 166 -18.37 -14.52 -10.18
N LEU A 167 -18.45 -14.23 -8.88
CA LEU A 167 -17.94 -15.11 -7.82
C LEU A 167 -18.70 -16.43 -7.71
N THR A 168 -19.93 -16.50 -8.21
CA THR A 168 -20.71 -17.74 -8.28
C THR A 168 -20.36 -18.59 -9.51
N ARG A 169 -19.56 -18.07 -10.45
CA ARG A 169 -19.26 -18.70 -11.75
C ARG A 169 -20.52 -19.18 -12.47
N GLY A 170 -21.46 -18.25 -12.67
CA GLY A 170 -22.74 -18.56 -13.31
C GLY A 170 -23.63 -19.51 -12.48
N GLY A 171 -23.53 -19.46 -11.15
CA GLY A 171 -24.30 -20.32 -10.24
C GLY A 171 -23.67 -21.67 -9.91
N LYS A 172 -22.47 -21.97 -10.43
CA LYS A 172 -21.70 -23.17 -10.08
C LYS A 172 -21.35 -23.21 -8.59
N TYR A 173 -20.97 -22.08 -8.00
CA TYR A 173 -20.70 -21.95 -6.57
C TYR A 173 -21.88 -21.24 -5.90
N LYS A 174 -22.50 -21.91 -4.93
CA LYS A 174 -23.55 -21.32 -4.10
C LYS A 174 -22.90 -20.50 -3.00
N LEU A 175 -23.31 -19.23 -2.91
CA LEU A 175 -23.00 -18.32 -1.81
C LEU A 175 -24.29 -18.10 -1.01
N ASP A 176 -24.71 -19.16 -0.34
CA ASP A 176 -25.78 -19.10 0.66
C ASP A 176 -25.26 -18.58 2.00
N ALA A 177 -26.16 -18.35 2.96
CA ALA A 177 -25.78 -17.78 4.25
C ALA A 177 -24.66 -18.58 4.97
N ALA A 178 -24.66 -19.91 4.85
CA ALA A 178 -23.68 -20.76 5.52
C ALA A 178 -22.31 -20.71 4.85
N SER A 179 -22.27 -20.80 3.52
CA SER A 179 -21.04 -20.70 2.72
C SER A 179 -20.44 -19.29 2.77
N THR A 180 -21.27 -18.25 2.76
CA THR A 180 -20.84 -16.86 2.97
C THR A 180 -20.24 -16.66 4.36
N ALA A 181 -20.88 -17.13 5.43
CA ALA A 181 -20.32 -17.02 6.77
C ALA A 181 -18.98 -17.77 6.92
N ARG A 182 -18.83 -18.91 6.23
CA ARG A 182 -17.57 -19.66 6.19
C ARG A 182 -16.47 -18.89 5.45
N LEU A 183 -16.79 -18.31 4.29
CA LEU A 183 -15.86 -17.47 3.53
C LEU A 183 -15.41 -16.25 4.34
N GLU A 184 -16.35 -15.57 5.02
CA GLU A 184 -16.03 -14.46 5.92
C GLU A 184 -15.09 -14.90 7.05
N GLY A 185 -15.34 -16.06 7.66
CA GLY A 185 -14.45 -16.63 8.68
C GLY A 185 -13.02 -16.80 8.18
N TRP A 186 -12.85 -17.43 7.02
CA TRP A 186 -11.52 -17.64 6.42
C TRP A 186 -10.80 -16.33 6.08
N LEU A 187 -11.53 -15.33 5.59
CA LEU A 187 -10.97 -14.01 5.28
C LEU A 187 -10.54 -13.25 6.55
N VAL A 188 -11.29 -13.35 7.64
CA VAL A 188 -10.94 -12.76 8.94
C VAL A 188 -9.69 -13.43 9.52
N ASP A 189 -9.61 -14.75 9.44
CA ASP A 189 -8.45 -15.54 9.86
C ASP A 189 -7.20 -15.15 9.06
N ALA A 190 -7.33 -15.02 7.74
CA ALA A 190 -6.25 -14.57 6.87
C ALA A 190 -5.82 -13.13 7.20
N LEU A 191 -6.77 -12.23 7.42
CA LEU A 191 -6.51 -10.84 7.80
C LEU A 191 -5.75 -10.77 9.12
N SER A 192 -6.17 -11.53 10.14
CA SER A 192 -5.45 -11.66 11.40
C SER A 192 -4.03 -12.14 11.19
N GLN A 193 -3.83 -13.22 10.43
CA GLN A 193 -2.50 -13.79 10.21
C GLN A 193 -1.53 -12.82 9.54
N VAL A 194 -1.99 -12.03 8.56
CA VAL A 194 -1.10 -11.11 7.84
C VAL A 194 -0.85 -9.83 8.63
N THR A 195 -1.82 -9.36 9.43
CA THR A 195 -1.69 -8.12 10.20
C THR A 195 -1.14 -8.31 11.62
N GLY A 196 -0.82 -9.54 12.01
CA GLY A 196 -0.24 -9.86 13.32
C GLY A 196 -1.27 -10.06 14.44
N GLY A 197 -2.52 -10.33 14.08
CA GLY A 197 -3.60 -10.66 15.00
C GLY A 197 -3.51 -12.09 15.57
N PRO A 198 -4.34 -12.41 16.59
CA PRO A 198 -4.22 -13.65 17.36
C PRO A 198 -4.88 -14.88 16.71
N LEU A 199 -5.71 -14.69 15.68
CA LEU A 199 -6.45 -15.78 15.05
C LEU A 199 -5.51 -16.65 14.21
N LYS A 200 -5.62 -17.96 14.39
CA LYS A 200 -4.87 -18.95 13.63
C LYS A 200 -5.61 -19.26 12.34
N SER A 201 -4.86 -19.23 11.25
CA SER A 201 -5.40 -19.37 9.91
C SER A 201 -5.75 -20.80 9.52
N THR A 202 -6.92 -20.96 8.89
CA THR A 202 -7.28 -22.05 7.97
C THR A 202 -7.01 -21.62 6.51
N GLY A 203 -5.80 -21.11 6.25
CA GLY A 203 -5.44 -20.48 4.98
C GLY A 203 -5.45 -21.42 3.77
N LYS A 204 -5.43 -22.73 4.01
CA LYS A 204 -5.51 -23.76 2.96
C LYS A 204 -6.90 -23.76 2.31
N GLU A 205 -7.93 -23.54 3.09
CA GLU A 205 -9.33 -23.58 2.66
C GLU A 205 -9.65 -22.36 1.79
N LEU A 206 -9.23 -21.17 2.21
CA LEU A 206 -9.35 -19.95 1.40
C LEU A 206 -8.57 -20.06 0.09
N GLY A 207 -7.33 -20.55 0.15
CA GLY A 207 -6.51 -20.76 -1.04
C GLY A 207 -7.09 -21.79 -2.01
N SER A 208 -7.71 -22.86 -1.49
CA SER A 208 -8.40 -23.86 -2.32
C SER A 208 -9.62 -23.27 -2.99
N PHE A 209 -10.43 -22.52 -2.24
CA PHE A 209 -11.59 -21.82 -2.78
C PHE A 209 -11.19 -20.80 -3.86
N ALA A 210 -10.17 -19.97 -3.61
CA ALA A 210 -9.68 -18.99 -4.57
C ALA A 210 -9.15 -19.66 -5.86
N ALA A 211 -8.45 -20.78 -5.74
CA ALA A 211 -7.99 -21.56 -6.88
C ALA A 211 -9.14 -22.14 -7.71
N GLU A 212 -10.18 -22.65 -7.05
CA GLU A 212 -11.39 -23.17 -7.71
C GLU A 212 -12.20 -22.09 -8.45
N LEU A 213 -12.11 -20.84 -7.99
CA LEU A 213 -12.73 -19.71 -8.69
C LEU A 213 -12.02 -19.39 -10.00
N ASN A 214 -10.72 -19.70 -10.17
CA ASN A 214 -9.96 -19.35 -11.37
C ASN A 214 -10.15 -17.87 -11.76
N LEU A 215 -9.83 -16.97 -10.82
CA LEU A 215 -10.04 -15.52 -11.00
C LEU A 215 -9.11 -14.96 -12.08
N THR A 216 -9.66 -14.18 -13.00
CA THR A 216 -8.87 -13.43 -13.97
C THR A 216 -8.14 -12.27 -13.26
N SER A 217 -7.08 -11.75 -13.88
CA SER A 217 -6.38 -10.57 -13.34
C SER A 217 -7.30 -9.37 -13.14
N GLY A 218 -8.30 -9.19 -14.01
CA GLY A 218 -9.31 -8.14 -13.89
C GLY A 218 -10.19 -8.32 -12.65
N GLU A 219 -10.62 -9.56 -12.36
CA GLU A 219 -11.42 -9.89 -11.18
C GLU A 219 -10.61 -9.77 -9.89
N VAL A 220 -9.35 -10.20 -9.89
CA VAL A 220 -8.42 -10.01 -8.76
C VAL A 220 -8.25 -8.53 -8.45
N ASN A 221 -8.07 -7.69 -9.48
CA ASN A 221 -7.98 -6.24 -9.29
C ASN A 221 -9.30 -5.66 -8.73
N GLY A 222 -10.45 -6.08 -9.27
CA GLY A 222 -11.75 -5.67 -8.75
C GLY A 222 -11.95 -6.05 -7.27
N LEU A 223 -11.57 -7.26 -6.88
CA LEU A 223 -11.59 -7.70 -5.48
C LEU A 223 -10.69 -6.83 -4.59
N ALA A 224 -9.49 -6.47 -5.06
CA ALA A 224 -8.59 -5.60 -4.32
C ALA A 224 -9.18 -4.19 -4.12
N LEU A 225 -9.88 -3.64 -5.13
CA LEU A 225 -10.57 -2.35 -5.04
C LEU A 225 -11.73 -2.39 -4.03
N HIS A 226 -12.53 -3.45 -4.06
CA HIS A 226 -13.62 -3.66 -3.10
C HIS A 226 -13.10 -3.81 -1.68
N PHE A 227 -11.99 -4.54 -1.48
CA PHE A 227 -11.37 -4.69 -0.17
C PHE A 227 -10.82 -3.36 0.37
N ARG A 228 -10.17 -2.56 -0.50
CA ARG A 228 -9.73 -1.21 -0.15
C ARG A 228 -10.92 -0.36 0.31
N SER A 229 -11.99 -0.33 -0.48
CA SER A 229 -13.23 0.40 -0.17
C SER A 229 -13.82 -0.03 1.19
N ALA A 230 -13.77 -1.32 1.51
CA ALA A 230 -14.26 -1.83 2.79
C ALA A 230 -13.41 -1.34 3.98
N LEU A 231 -12.08 -1.31 3.84
CA LEU A 231 -11.18 -0.73 4.86
C LEU A 231 -11.51 0.76 5.11
N GLU A 232 -11.80 1.52 4.05
CA GLU A 232 -12.17 2.93 4.18
C GLU A 232 -13.49 3.14 4.92
N ARG A 233 -14.53 2.37 4.54
CA ARG A 233 -15.85 2.43 5.20
C ARG A 233 -15.77 2.10 6.68
N ASN A 234 -14.85 1.19 7.03
CA ASN A 234 -14.62 0.76 8.41
C ASN A 234 -13.62 1.66 9.16
N LYS A 235 -13.28 2.83 8.59
CA LYS A 235 -12.46 3.87 9.22
C LYS A 235 -11.04 3.42 9.58
N VAL A 236 -10.48 2.48 8.83
CA VAL A 236 -9.07 2.12 8.94
C VAL A 236 -8.24 3.29 8.38
N GLY A 237 -7.26 3.76 9.15
CA GLY A 237 -6.43 4.92 8.81
C GLY A 237 -5.54 4.71 7.58
N ASP A 238 -5.16 5.80 6.91
CA ASP A 238 -4.36 5.77 5.69
C ASP A 238 -3.01 5.06 5.87
N THR A 239 -2.40 5.22 7.04
CA THR A 239 -1.17 4.54 7.44
C THR A 239 -1.39 3.03 7.44
N GLU A 240 -2.38 2.55 8.19
CA GLU A 240 -2.69 1.13 8.34
C GLU A 240 -3.14 0.51 7.02
N ARG A 241 -3.96 1.21 6.22
CA ARG A 241 -4.37 0.74 4.89
C ARG A 241 -3.16 0.59 3.97
N GLY A 242 -2.27 1.56 3.96
CA GLY A 242 -1.07 1.49 3.15
C GLY A 242 -0.10 0.40 3.61
N GLU A 243 0.04 0.17 4.91
CA GLU A 243 0.80 -0.96 5.46
C GLU A 243 0.18 -2.30 5.07
N PHE A 244 -1.15 -2.45 5.17
CA PHE A 244 -1.86 -3.65 4.74
C PHE A 244 -1.63 -3.96 3.26
N LEU A 245 -1.64 -2.94 2.39
CA LEU A 245 -1.37 -3.11 0.96
C LEU A 245 0.03 -3.70 0.69
N MET A 246 1.03 -3.41 1.53
CA MET A 246 2.37 -4.00 1.43
C MET A 246 2.39 -5.50 1.75
N LEU A 247 1.38 -6.00 2.47
CA LEU A 247 1.27 -7.39 2.89
C LEU A 247 0.49 -8.25 1.90
N VAL A 248 -0.22 -7.64 0.94
CA VAL A 248 -1.00 -8.36 -0.09
C VAL A 248 -0.15 -9.36 -0.88
N PRO A 249 1.10 -9.08 -1.29
CA PRO A 249 1.96 -10.08 -1.93
C PRO A 249 2.26 -11.29 -1.03
N GLN A 250 2.25 -11.14 0.30
CA GLN A 250 2.49 -12.24 1.23
C GLN A 250 1.32 -13.23 1.27
N LEU A 251 0.08 -12.76 1.02
CA LEU A 251 -1.07 -13.65 0.83
C LEU A 251 -0.85 -14.60 -0.35
N ARG A 252 -0.17 -14.15 -1.41
CA ARG A 252 0.19 -15.01 -2.55
C ARG A 252 1.26 -16.02 -2.20
N SER A 253 2.35 -15.56 -1.58
CA SER A 253 3.48 -16.41 -1.17
C SER A 253 3.08 -17.50 -0.17
N LYS A 254 2.14 -17.21 0.74
CA LYS A 254 1.63 -18.16 1.74
C LYS A 254 0.53 -19.09 1.20
N GLY A 255 0.23 -19.05 -0.09
CA GLY A 255 -0.76 -19.92 -0.74
C GLY A 255 -2.22 -19.57 -0.42
N VAL A 256 -2.47 -18.37 0.10
CA VAL A 256 -3.82 -17.85 0.41
C VAL A 256 -4.50 -17.30 -0.85
N LEU A 257 -3.72 -16.74 -1.78
CA LEU A 257 -4.16 -16.30 -3.11
C LEU A 257 -3.20 -16.89 -4.16
N LYS A 258 -3.56 -18.00 -4.79
CA LYS A 258 -2.76 -18.51 -5.93
C LYS A 258 -3.00 -17.68 -7.17
#